data_AF-A0A074Z009-F1
#
_entry.id   AF-A0A074Z009-F1
#
_cell.length_a   1.000
_cell.length_b   1.000
_cell.length_c   1.000
_cell.angle_alpha   90.00
_cell.angle_beta   90.00
_cell.angle_gamma   90.00
#
_symmetry.space_group_name_H-M   'P 1'
#
loop_
_entity.id
_entity.type
_entity.pdbx_description
1 polymer ?
#
loop_
_entity_poly.entity_id
_entity_poly.type
_entity_poly.pdbx_seq_one_letter_code
_entity_poly.pdbx_strand_id
1 'polypeptide(L)'
;MSGTTDTVKYLGLRLNWKGRLRANAGKILEDMLVNISKAPLKPHQKPVILKDFTNPHLQYELVLGSAHGNTLKALDIARGEGMVAVAQGHPVGFLLCES
;
A
#
# COMPACT_ATOMS: atom_id res chain seq x y z
N MET A 1 -0.45 -1.11 34.72
CA MET A 1 -1.43 -0.11 34.23
C MET A 1 -1.15 0.09 32.75
N SER A 2 -1.98 -0.49 31.87
CA SER A 2 -1.76 -0.44 30.42
C SER A 2 -2.31 0.88 29.90
N GLY A 3 -1.44 1.82 29.52
CA GLY A 3 -1.84 3.07 28.89
C GLY A 3 -2.33 2.79 27.47
N THR A 4 -3.65 2.74 27.27
CA THR A 4 -4.26 2.70 25.94
C THR A 4 -3.77 3.92 25.18
N THR A 5 -2.96 3.69 24.14
CA THR A 5 -2.48 4.78 23.30
C THR A 5 -3.63 5.15 22.38
N ASP A 6 -4.42 6.14 22.77
CA ASP A 6 -5.58 6.59 22.01
C ASP A 6 -5.15 6.99 20.60
N THR A 7 -5.57 6.17 19.64
CA THR A 7 -5.28 6.35 18.22
C THR A 7 -6.58 6.75 17.53
N VAL A 8 -6.63 7.94 16.96
CA VAL A 8 -7.78 8.48 16.25
C VAL A 8 -7.57 8.37 14.75
N LYS A 9 -8.61 8.02 14.00
CA LYS A 9 -8.58 8.00 12.53
C LYS A 9 -9.24 9.25 11.99
N TYR A 10 -8.48 10.07 11.26
CA TYR A 10 -8.97 11.29 10.63
C TYR A 10 -8.49 11.35 9.17
N LEU A 11 -9.42 11.52 8.22
CA LEU A 11 -9.14 11.50 6.78
C LEU A 11 -8.34 10.27 6.33
N GLY A 12 -8.58 9.11 6.93
CA GLY A 12 -7.82 7.88 6.65
C GLY A 12 -6.51 7.75 7.44
N LEU A 13 -5.98 8.84 7.99
CA LEU A 13 -4.72 8.86 8.72
C LEU A 13 -4.91 8.45 10.18
N ARG A 14 -3.93 7.73 10.73
CA ARG A 14 -3.88 7.40 12.16
C ARG A 14 -3.06 8.45 12.90
N LEU A 15 -3.68 9.06 13.91
CA LEU A 15 -3.12 10.11 14.74
C LEU A 15 -3.10 9.64 16.19
N ASN A 16 -2.07 10.00 16.94
CA ASN A 16 -2.05 9.91 18.39
C ASN A 16 -1.77 11.31 18.97
N TRP A 17 -1.67 11.42 20.30
CA TRP A 17 -1.37 12.69 20.97
C TRP A 17 -0.01 13.30 20.56
N LYS A 18 0.94 12.50 20.07
CA LYS A 18 2.25 12.96 19.52
C LYS A 18 2.16 13.38 18.04
N GLY A 19 0.99 13.27 17.42
CA GLY A 19 0.77 13.57 16.02
C GLY A 19 0.58 12.32 15.16
N ARG A 20 1.01 12.39 13.91
CA ARG A 20 0.72 11.33 12.94
C ARG A 20 1.56 10.07 13.18
N LEU A 21 0.88 8.92 13.23
CA LEU A 21 1.52 7.61 13.18
C LEU A 21 1.98 7.31 11.75
N ARG A 22 3.18 6.77 11.60
CA ARG A 22 3.69 6.33 10.30
C ARG A 22 2.73 5.30 9.71
N ALA A 23 2.19 5.59 8.53
CA ALA A 23 1.46 4.61 7.76
C ALA A 23 2.45 3.59 7.21
N ASN A 24 2.15 2.29 7.37
CA ASN A 24 2.90 1.24 6.71
C ASN A 24 2.44 1.19 5.24
N ALA A 25 3.04 2.06 4.42
CA ALA A 25 2.72 2.18 3.00
C ALA A 25 2.94 0.86 2.24
N GLY A 26 3.89 0.03 2.69
CA GLY A 26 4.14 -1.30 2.12
C GLY A 26 2.94 -2.23 2.32
N LYS A 27 2.44 -2.31 3.56
CA LYS A 27 1.23 -3.10 3.86
C LYS A 27 -0.01 -2.59 3.12
N ILE A 28 -0.14 -1.28 2.99
CA ILE A 28 -1.24 -0.65 2.24
C ILE A 28 -1.18 -1.02 0.75
N LEU A 29 0.01 -1.03 0.15
CA LEU A 29 0.23 -1.47 -1.22
C LEU A 29 -0.05 -2.97 -1.39
N GLU A 30 0.41 -3.80 -0.47
CA GLU A 30 0.16 -5.25 -0.46
C GLU A 30 -1.34 -5.55 -0.42
N ASP A 31 -2.07 -4.94 0.52
CA ASP A 31 -3.52 -5.11 0.65
C ASP A 31 -4.25 -4.73 -0.65
N MET A 32 -3.84 -3.64 -1.31
CA MET A 32 -4.39 -3.22 -2.60
C MET A 32 -4.10 -4.23 -3.72
N LEU A 33 -2.87 -4.73 -3.81
CA LEU A 33 -2.47 -5.72 -4.81
C LEU A 33 -3.25 -7.04 -4.62
N VAL A 34 -3.40 -7.49 -3.37
CA VAL A 34 -4.17 -8.69 -3.02
C VAL A 34 -5.63 -8.52 -3.42
N ASN A 35 -6.25 -7.39 -3.10
CA ASN A 35 -7.65 -7.12 -3.44
C ASN A 35 -7.88 -7.10 -4.96
N ILE A 36 -7.00 -6.46 -5.73
CA ILE A 36 -7.10 -6.41 -7.19
C ILE A 36 -6.83 -7.77 -7.84
N SER A 37 -5.91 -8.56 -7.27
CA SER A 37 -5.64 -9.91 -7.78
C SER A 37 -6.86 -10.82 -7.65
N LYS A 38 -7.58 -10.74 -6.51
CA LYS A 38 -8.78 -11.53 -6.19
C LYS A 38 -10.05 -11.04 -6.88
N ALA A 39 -10.10 -9.78 -7.30
CA ALA A 39 -11.28 -9.22 -7.93
C ALA A 39 -11.59 -9.91 -9.28
N PRO A 40 -12.87 -10.19 -9.59
CA PRO A 40 -13.29 -10.79 -10.86
C PRO A 40 -13.25 -9.76 -12.00
N LEU A 41 -12.06 -9.26 -12.32
CA LEU A 41 -11.79 -8.26 -13.35
C LEU A 41 -11.11 -8.91 -14.54
N LYS A 42 -11.28 -8.33 -15.74
CA LYS A 42 -10.52 -8.79 -16.91
C LYS A 42 -9.03 -8.50 -16.69
N PRO A 43 -8.11 -9.40 -17.10
CA PRO A 43 -6.67 -9.24 -16.86
C PRO A 43 -6.11 -7.88 -17.30
N HIS A 44 -6.60 -7.33 -18.42
CA HIS A 44 -6.20 -6.02 -18.92
C HIS A 44 -6.73 -4.84 -18.09
N GLN A 45 -7.84 -5.01 -17.36
CA GLN A 45 -8.39 -3.96 -16.49
C GLN A 45 -7.60 -3.84 -15.19
N LYS A 46 -7.03 -4.94 -14.69
CA LYS A 46 -6.29 -4.98 -13.42
C LYS A 46 -5.10 -3.99 -13.37
N PRO A 47 -4.18 -3.94 -14.34
CA PRO A 47 -3.06 -3.00 -14.30
C PRO A 47 -3.50 -1.53 -14.49
N VAL A 48 -4.59 -1.28 -15.23
CA VAL A 48 -5.16 0.07 -15.41
C VAL A 48 -5.70 0.58 -14.08
N ILE A 49 -6.55 -0.22 -13.42
CA ILE A 49 -7.11 0.10 -12.10
C ILE A 49 -5.98 0.27 -11.08
N LEU A 50 -4.99 -0.61 -11.08
CA LEU A 50 -3.86 -0.48 -10.17
C LEU A 50 -3.07 0.83 -10.39
N LYS A 51 -2.88 1.25 -11.64
CA LYS A 51 -2.21 2.52 -11.93
C LYS A 51 -3.03 3.72 -11.46
N ASP A 52 -4.34 3.70 -11.72
CA ASP A 52 -5.22 4.84 -11.46
C ASP A 52 -5.60 4.99 -9.98
N PHE A 53 -5.63 3.89 -9.21
CA PHE A 53 -6.02 3.91 -7.79
C PHE A 53 -4.84 3.85 -6.82
N THR A 54 -3.83 3.01 -7.09
CA THR A 54 -2.74 2.78 -6.13
C THR A 54 -1.81 3.98 -6.03
N ASN A 55 -1.55 4.64 -7.15
CA ASN A 55 -0.64 5.78 -7.21
C ASN A 55 -1.13 7.01 -6.41
N PRO A 56 -2.37 7.51 -6.61
CA PRO A 56 -2.88 8.62 -5.81
C PRO A 56 -3.07 8.24 -4.34
N HIS A 57 -3.42 6.99 -4.03
CA HIS A 57 -3.59 6.55 -2.64
C HIS A 57 -2.26 6.49 -1.87
N LEU A 58 -1.21 5.94 -2.49
CA LEU A 58 0.15 5.98 -1.95
C LEU A 58 0.65 7.42 -1.82
N GLN A 59 0.45 8.25 -2.84
CA GLN A 59 0.86 9.65 -2.81
C GLN A 59 0.16 10.41 -1.68
N TYR A 60 -1.13 10.19 -1.45
CA TYR A 60 -1.86 10.78 -0.33
C TYR A 60 -1.26 10.37 1.03
N GLU A 61 -1.02 9.08 1.23
CA GLU A 61 -0.40 8.57 2.47
C GLU A 61 1.01 9.12 2.66
N LEU A 62 1.82 9.19 1.59
CA LEU A 62 3.22 9.60 1.63
C LEU A 62 3.42 11.11 1.72
N VAL A 63 2.63 11.93 1.02
CA VAL A 63 2.73 13.41 1.05
C VAL A 63 2.34 13.96 2.41
N LEU A 64 1.31 13.38 3.02
CA LEU A 64 0.87 13.80 4.34
C LEU A 64 1.81 13.23 5.44
N GLY A 65 2.75 12.37 5.09
CA GLY A 65 3.65 11.63 5.99
C GLY A 65 5.12 11.96 5.74
N SER A 66 6.00 11.60 6.66
CA SER A 66 7.45 11.68 6.41
C SER A 66 7.90 10.42 5.67
N ALA A 67 7.91 10.46 4.33
CA ALA A 67 8.43 9.38 3.51
C ALA A 67 9.95 9.50 3.34
N HIS A 68 10.70 8.45 3.69
CA HIS A 68 12.14 8.39 3.42
C HIS A 68 12.35 7.89 1.98
N GLY A 69 13.31 8.48 1.25
CA GLY A 69 13.68 8.04 -0.10
C GLY A 69 13.91 6.53 -0.26
N ASN A 70 14.45 5.84 0.75
CA ASN A 70 14.63 4.38 0.70
C ASN A 70 13.28 3.63 0.72
N THR A 71 12.31 4.11 1.50
CA THR A 71 10.95 3.57 1.52
C THR A 71 10.24 3.78 0.18
N LEU A 72 10.45 4.93 -0.46
CA LEU A 72 9.90 5.22 -1.79
C LEU A 72 10.45 4.26 -2.85
N LYS A 73 11.76 4.00 -2.83
CA LYS A 73 12.40 3.03 -3.75
C LYS A 73 11.86 1.61 -3.55
N ALA A 74 11.75 1.17 -2.29
CA ALA A 74 11.22 -0.16 -1.97
C ALA A 74 9.77 -0.32 -2.46
N LEU A 75 8.94 0.73 -2.30
CA LEU A 75 7.56 0.74 -2.79
C LEU A 75 7.47 0.69 -4.31
N ASP A 76 8.35 1.39 -5.02
CA ASP A 76 8.35 1.41 -6.48
C ASP A 76 8.73 0.03 -7.06
N ILE A 77 9.74 -0.63 -6.48
CA ILE A 77 10.13 -2.00 -6.83
C ILE A 77 8.97 -2.97 -6.56
N ALA A 78 8.41 -2.97 -5.34
CA ALA A 78 7.30 -3.84 -4.96
C ALA A 78 6.05 -3.62 -5.84
N ARG A 79 5.79 -2.37 -6.24
CA ARG A 79 4.72 -2.03 -7.17
C ARG A 79 4.98 -2.61 -8.56
N GLY A 80 6.20 -2.51 -9.06
CA GLY A 80 6.60 -3.08 -10.35
C GLY A 80 6.44 -4.60 -10.39
N GLU A 81 6.95 -5.29 -9.37
CA GLU A 81 6.81 -6.75 -9.24
C GLU A 81 5.35 -7.17 -9.07
N GLY A 82 4.60 -6.46 -8.24
CA GLY A 82 3.15 -6.67 -8.06
C GLY A 82 2.37 -6.45 -9.35
N MET A 83 2.73 -5.46 -10.17
CA MET A 83 2.11 -5.22 -11.49
C MET A 83 2.33 -6.40 -12.44
N VAL A 84 3.54 -6.93 -12.49
CA VAL A 84 3.88 -8.09 -13.32
C VAL A 84 3.12 -9.32 -12.85
N ALA A 85 3.09 -9.58 -11.54
CA ALA A 85 2.36 -10.71 -10.96
C ALA A 85 0.85 -10.62 -11.24
N VAL A 86 0.24 -9.45 -11.04
CA VAL A 86 -1.19 -9.22 -11.29
C VAL A 86 -1.53 -9.37 -12.77
N ALA A 87 -0.67 -8.90 -13.68
CA ALA A 87 -0.86 -9.06 -15.12
C ALA A 87 -0.77 -10.53 -15.57
N GLN A 88 0.09 -11.32 -14.93
CA GLN A 88 0.24 -12.76 -15.19
C GLN A 88 -0.81 -13.61 -14.46
N GLY A 89 -1.63 -13.03 -13.58
CA GLY A 89 -2.62 -13.75 -12.79
C GLY A 89 -2.02 -14.53 -11.61
N HIS A 90 -0.78 -14.23 -11.22
CA HIS A 90 -0.11 -14.86 -10.09
C HIS A 90 -0.56 -14.27 -8.75
N PRO A 91 -0.66 -15.08 -7.68
CA PRO A 91 -0.97 -14.59 -6.34
C PRO A 91 0.18 -13.73 -5.80
N VAL A 92 -0.13 -12.48 -5.45
CA VAL A 92 0.87 -11.47 -5.07
C VAL A 92 1.50 -11.72 -3.70
N GLY A 93 0.86 -12.55 -2.86
CA GLY A 93 1.33 -12.86 -1.50
C GLY A 93 2.65 -13.66 -1.42
N PHE A 94 3.17 -14.15 -2.55
CA PHE A 94 4.42 -14.92 -2.57
C PHE A 94 5.69 -14.06 -2.70
N LEU A 95 5.58 -12.84 -3.28
CA LEU A 95 6.75 -12.03 -3.64
C LEU A 95 7.33 -11.17 -2.51
N LEU A 96 6.59 -10.94 -1.42
CA LEU A 96 7.03 -10.09 -0.30
C LEU A 96 7.51 -10.89 0.93
N CYS A 97 7.52 -12.21 0.87
CA CYS A 97 7.98 -13.05 1.97
C CYS A 97 9.53 -13.19 2.00
N GLU A 98 10.24 -12.71 0.98
CA GLU A 98 11.70 -12.77 0.85
C GLU A 98 12.36 -11.37 0.76
N SER A 99 11.93 -10.38 1.54
CA SER A 99 12.65 -9.10 1.68
C SER A 99 12.55 -8.49 3.07
#